data_AF-A0A1A9BPK8-F1
#
_entry.id   AF-A0A1A9BPK8-F1
#
_cell.length_a   1.000
_cell.length_b   1.000
_cell.length_c   1.000
_cell.angle_alpha   90.00
_cell.angle_beta   90.00
_cell.angle_gamma   90.00
#
_symmetry.space_group_name_H-M   'P 1'
#
loop_
_entity.id
_entity.type
_entity.pdbx_description
1 polymer ?
#
loop_
_entity_poly.entity_id
_entity_poly.type
_entity_poly.pdbx_seq_one_letter_code
_entity_poly.pdbx_strand_id
1 'polypeptide(L)'
;MALFSGALRAGVCAGLLGVLLTGCSGGGSSGTVGAESSSAPPTTDSATTHAPPTGEPGTASPSPTEVESPDPAPEPTTADVPLSEPDGAAALWGRKYSGTASVTVDVYDYCTTDGSRRFAQSETYSLDATLDLGEPRGGGGETEANPFSLLLAVGQPSEAGALSFWSSAVGTGSAQDLAGNPRDPDLLLTYWELEWSDGQLSGVLTDPHTEEAVALNLLNWPSPLVACRPEFGDMPGGFPHAVAEGTTLDGTVDADSASLTAQGSTGDGQLEFRFEFSGS
;
A
#
# COMPACT_ATOMS: atom_id res chain seq x y z
N MET A 1 22.77 1.02 44.82
CA MET A 1 21.38 1.03 45.34
C MET A 1 20.55 1.78 44.31
N ALA A 2 20.02 1.05 43.34
CA ALA A 2 19.31 1.62 42.17
C ALA A 2 17.80 1.51 42.42
N LEU A 3 17.11 2.64 42.35
CA LEU A 3 15.65 2.71 42.35
C LEU A 3 15.22 3.18 40.96
N PHE A 4 14.66 2.25 40.18
CA PHE A 4 13.95 2.53 38.94
C PHE A 4 12.58 3.15 39.30
N SER A 5 12.30 4.36 38.78
CA SER A 5 10.94 4.90 38.72
C SER A 5 10.37 4.64 37.33
N GLY A 6 9.23 3.94 37.31
CA GLY A 6 8.45 3.66 36.11
C GLY A 6 7.55 4.82 35.73
N ALA A 7 7.18 4.85 34.45
CA ALA A 7 6.00 5.56 33.97
C ALA A 7 5.17 4.62 33.11
N LEU A 8 4.00 4.24 33.64
CA LEU A 8 2.89 3.65 32.91
C LEU A 8 2.47 4.61 31.78
N ARG A 9 2.35 4.12 30.55
CA ARG A 9 1.48 4.74 29.54
C ARG A 9 0.27 3.84 29.34
N ALA A 10 -0.89 4.40 29.67
CA ALA A 10 -2.20 3.83 29.40
C ALA A 10 -2.50 3.94 27.90
N GLY A 11 -2.97 2.84 27.32
CA GLY A 11 -3.54 2.79 25.97
C GLY A 11 -5.02 3.19 25.94
N VAL A 12 -5.67 2.76 24.84
CA VAL A 12 -7.09 2.94 24.44
C VAL A 12 -7.25 4.18 23.54
N CYS A 13 -7.73 4.12 22.28
CA CYS A 13 -8.73 3.21 21.69
C CYS A 13 -8.51 3.01 20.18
N ALA A 14 -8.53 1.76 19.73
CA ALA A 14 -8.68 1.35 18.34
C ALA A 14 -10.16 1.46 17.92
N GLY A 15 -10.42 2.01 16.73
CA GLY A 15 -11.72 2.04 16.09
C GLY A 15 -11.99 0.75 15.34
N LEU A 16 -13.03 0.02 15.75
CA LEU A 16 -13.55 -1.17 15.11
C LEU A 16 -14.02 -0.90 13.66
N LEU A 17 -13.60 -1.75 12.73
CA LEU A 17 -14.34 -2.04 11.50
C LEU A 17 -14.50 -3.57 11.41
N GLY A 18 -15.59 -4.06 12.01
CA GLY A 18 -16.01 -5.45 11.91
C GLY A 18 -16.88 -5.63 10.66
N VAL A 19 -16.43 -6.45 9.73
CA VAL A 19 -17.25 -6.95 8.61
C VAL A 19 -17.93 -8.24 9.07
N LEU A 20 -19.25 -8.19 9.24
CA LEU A 20 -20.10 -9.37 9.45
C LEU A 20 -20.40 -10.02 8.09
N LEU A 21 -19.79 -11.18 7.83
CA LEU A 21 -20.23 -12.09 6.76
C LEU A 21 -21.29 -13.04 7.32
N THR A 22 -22.56 -12.73 7.08
CA THR A 22 -23.66 -13.67 7.25
C THR A 22 -23.76 -14.58 6.03
N GLY A 23 -23.42 -15.85 6.21
CA GLY A 23 -23.76 -16.92 5.26
C GLY A 23 -25.24 -17.26 5.32
N CYS A 24 -25.88 -17.43 4.16
CA CYS A 24 -27.20 -18.04 4.04
C CYS A 24 -27.11 -19.27 3.15
N SER A 25 -27.37 -20.40 3.79
CA SER A 25 -27.66 -21.72 3.26
C SER A 25 -29.10 -21.78 2.75
N GLY A 26 -29.31 -22.48 1.63
CA GLY A 26 -30.43 -23.41 1.47
C GLY A 26 -31.57 -23.04 0.53
N GLY A 27 -31.80 -23.95 -0.44
CA GLY A 27 -33.14 -24.49 -0.71
C GLY A 27 -33.93 -23.88 -1.87
N GLY A 28 -34.16 -24.68 -2.93
CA GLY A 28 -34.95 -24.30 -4.10
C GLY A 28 -36.46 -24.51 -3.98
N SER A 29 -37.20 -23.94 -4.93
CA SER A 29 -38.43 -24.50 -5.52
C SER A 29 -38.84 -23.72 -6.76
N SER A 30 -39.37 -24.47 -7.72
CA SER A 30 -39.91 -24.01 -9.00
C SER A 30 -41.28 -23.33 -8.83
N GLY A 31 -41.57 -22.30 -9.64
CA GLY A 31 -42.89 -21.69 -9.69
C GLY A 31 -43.03 -20.61 -10.76
N THR A 32 -44.14 -20.64 -11.46
CA THR A 32 -44.40 -20.13 -12.83
C THR A 32 -45.01 -18.71 -12.86
N VAL A 33 -44.85 -18.04 -14.01
CA VAL A 33 -45.66 -16.93 -14.61
C VAL A 33 -46.01 -15.66 -13.82
N GLY A 34 -45.56 -14.52 -14.38
CA GLY A 34 -46.49 -13.48 -14.86
C GLY A 34 -46.57 -12.17 -14.07
N ALA A 35 -46.62 -11.09 -14.86
CA ALA A 35 -47.22 -9.77 -14.62
C ALA A 35 -46.28 -8.56 -14.54
N GLU A 36 -46.75 -7.55 -15.26
CA GLU A 36 -46.21 -6.23 -15.58
C GLU A 36 -46.26 -5.24 -14.41
N SER A 37 -45.59 -4.11 -14.64
CA SER A 37 -45.85 -2.77 -14.09
C SER A 37 -45.53 -2.53 -12.62
N SER A 38 -44.66 -1.56 -12.36
CA SER A 38 -45.09 -0.17 -12.13
C SER A 38 -44.06 0.57 -11.28
N SER A 39 -43.66 1.73 -11.77
CA SER A 39 -42.80 2.69 -11.10
C SER A 39 -43.47 3.31 -9.87
N ALA A 40 -42.70 3.52 -8.80
CA ALA A 40 -42.92 4.58 -7.81
C ALA A 40 -41.61 4.86 -7.05
N PRO A 41 -41.19 6.13 -6.91
CA PRO A 41 -40.13 6.52 -5.97
C PRO A 41 -40.73 7.03 -4.65
N PRO A 42 -40.07 6.78 -3.50
CA PRO A 42 -40.24 7.63 -2.33
C PRO A 42 -38.99 8.52 -2.13
N THR A 43 -39.11 9.84 -2.27
CA THR A 43 -39.23 10.84 -1.19
C THR A 43 -38.13 10.85 -0.12
N THR A 44 -37.39 11.96 -0.14
CA THR A 44 -36.76 12.74 0.97
C THR A 44 -37.21 12.40 2.39
N ASP A 45 -36.30 12.36 3.37
CA ASP A 45 -36.09 13.51 4.27
C ASP A 45 -34.94 13.34 5.31
N SER A 46 -34.52 14.49 5.83
CA SER A 46 -33.96 14.77 7.16
C SER A 46 -32.45 14.60 7.43
N ALA A 47 -31.77 15.75 7.27
CA ALA A 47 -30.56 16.12 8.00
C ALA A 47 -30.82 16.22 9.51
N THR A 48 -29.92 15.67 10.33
CA THR A 48 -29.92 15.89 11.78
C THR A 48 -28.74 16.81 12.13
N THR A 49 -29.08 18.05 12.50
CA THR A 49 -28.17 19.06 13.05
C THR A 49 -27.92 18.77 14.52
N HIS A 50 -26.69 18.45 14.91
CA HIS A 50 -26.29 18.41 16.32
C HIS A 50 -25.80 19.78 16.78
N ALA A 51 -26.50 20.31 17.79
CA ALA A 51 -26.15 21.53 18.49
C ALA A 51 -24.94 21.32 19.43
N PRO A 52 -24.10 22.36 19.67
CA PRO A 52 -23.04 22.30 20.66
C PRO A 52 -23.56 22.60 22.08
N PRO A 53 -23.06 21.93 23.13
CA PRO A 53 -23.37 22.31 24.50
C PRO A 53 -22.57 23.56 24.92
N THR A 54 -23.27 24.45 25.61
CA THR A 54 -22.79 25.69 26.22
C THR A 54 -22.36 25.43 27.67
N GLY A 55 -21.12 25.82 27.98
CA GLY A 55 -20.71 26.53 29.20
C GLY A 55 -20.55 25.77 30.52
N GLU A 56 -19.39 25.94 31.16
CA GLU A 56 -19.30 26.16 32.61
C GLU A 56 -18.08 27.02 32.99
N PRO A 57 -18.12 27.72 34.15
CA PRO A 57 -17.31 28.89 34.47
C PRO A 57 -16.01 28.57 35.24
N GLY A 58 -15.14 29.59 35.30
CA GLY A 58 -13.75 29.49 35.70
C GLY A 58 -13.44 29.16 37.17
N THR A 59 -12.18 28.80 37.38
CA THR A 59 -11.52 28.76 38.68
C THR A 59 -10.21 29.53 38.58
N ALA A 60 -9.97 30.39 39.57
CA ALA A 60 -8.88 31.35 39.65
C ALA A 60 -7.50 30.70 39.58
N SER A 61 -6.59 31.37 38.86
CA SER A 61 -5.18 31.04 38.73
C SER A 61 -4.40 31.51 39.97
N PRO A 62 -3.67 30.64 40.69
CA PRO A 62 -2.73 31.08 41.72
C PRO A 62 -1.45 31.65 41.08
N SER A 63 -1.02 32.83 41.53
CA SER A 63 0.30 33.40 41.21
C SER A 63 1.42 32.43 41.60
N PRO A 64 2.37 32.13 40.71
CA PRO A 64 3.57 31.40 41.09
C PRO A 64 4.52 32.33 41.85
N THR A 65 4.98 31.86 43.00
CA THR A 65 6.08 32.41 43.78
C THR A 65 7.36 32.38 42.95
N GLU A 66 8.01 33.53 42.83
CA GLU A 66 9.31 33.72 42.21
C GLU A 66 10.38 33.01 43.07
N VAL A 67 10.87 31.87 42.58
CA VAL A 67 12.02 31.17 43.16
C VAL A 67 13.24 31.55 42.33
N GLU A 68 14.17 32.25 42.98
CA GLU A 68 15.48 32.62 42.46
C GLU A 68 16.28 31.34 42.13
N SER A 69 16.37 31.01 40.84
CA SER A 69 17.17 29.89 40.35
C SER A 69 18.66 30.24 40.40
N PRO A 70 19.51 29.37 40.97
CA PRO A 70 20.96 29.55 40.92
C PRO A 70 21.48 29.46 39.48
N ASP A 71 22.51 30.26 39.20
CA ASP A 71 23.21 30.39 37.92
C ASP A 71 23.45 29.02 37.22
N PRO A 72 23.08 28.86 35.94
CA PRO A 72 23.34 27.64 35.20
C PRO A 72 24.85 27.45 35.01
N ALA A 73 25.32 26.25 35.35
CA ALA A 73 26.69 25.80 35.07
C ALA A 73 26.97 25.88 33.55
N PRO A 74 28.18 26.25 33.12
CA PRO A 74 28.52 26.36 31.70
C PRO A 74 28.29 25.02 31.00
N GLU A 75 27.39 25.02 30.02
CA GLU A 75 27.13 23.86 29.18
C GLU A 75 28.42 23.47 28.43
N PRO A 76 28.79 22.18 28.40
CA PRO A 76 29.92 21.74 27.59
C PRO A 76 29.61 22.07 26.13
N THR A 77 30.44 22.93 25.55
CA THR A 77 30.46 23.22 24.11
C THR A 77 30.61 21.89 23.38
N THR A 78 29.50 21.36 22.87
CA THR A 78 29.50 20.19 22.02
C THR A 78 30.16 20.64 20.73
N ALA A 79 31.38 20.19 20.49
CA ALA A 79 32.08 20.47 19.26
C ALA A 79 31.20 19.98 18.10
N ASP A 80 30.84 20.90 17.20
CA ASP A 80 30.21 20.60 15.91
C ASP A 80 31.12 19.62 15.15
N VAL A 81 30.83 18.32 15.26
CA VAL A 81 31.38 17.32 14.37
C VAL A 81 30.57 17.46 13.08
N PRO A 82 31.19 17.81 11.94
CA PRO A 82 30.47 17.87 10.68
C PRO A 82 29.90 16.48 10.37
N LEU A 83 28.57 16.39 10.31
CA LEU A 83 27.86 15.22 9.78
C LEU A 83 28.40 14.97 8.37
N SER A 84 29.01 13.81 8.16
CA SER A 84 29.46 13.39 6.83
C SER A 84 28.21 13.19 5.96
N GLU A 85 28.24 13.71 4.74
CA GLU A 85 27.15 13.49 3.79
C GLU A 85 27.01 11.97 3.51
N PRO A 86 25.78 11.45 3.42
CA PRO A 86 25.55 10.05 3.13
C PRO A 86 26.18 9.69 1.77
N ASP A 87 26.88 8.56 1.71
CA ASP A 87 27.51 8.04 0.50
C ASP A 87 26.71 6.86 -0.08
N GLY A 88 26.97 6.54 -1.35
CA GLY A 88 26.30 5.44 -2.06
C GLY A 88 24.77 5.59 -2.11
N ALA A 89 24.06 4.48 -1.91
CA ALA A 89 22.60 4.45 -1.98
C ALA A 89 21.93 5.27 -0.87
N ALA A 90 22.62 5.51 0.27
CA ALA A 90 22.09 6.33 1.35
C ALA A 90 21.89 7.79 0.94
N ALA A 91 22.59 8.26 -0.09
CA ALA A 91 22.38 9.59 -0.68
C ALA A 91 20.98 9.74 -1.34
N LEU A 92 20.32 8.62 -1.63
CA LEU A 92 18.96 8.58 -2.19
C LEU A 92 17.87 8.53 -1.11
N TRP A 93 18.21 8.34 0.16
CA TRP A 93 17.21 8.28 1.22
C TRP A 93 16.48 9.63 1.36
N GLY A 94 15.15 9.56 1.40
CA GLY A 94 14.27 10.72 1.45
C GLY A 94 14.00 11.36 0.08
N ARG A 95 14.54 10.83 -1.02
CA ARG A 95 14.26 11.32 -2.38
C ARG A 95 12.86 10.95 -2.81
N LYS A 96 12.24 11.86 -3.56
CA LYS A 96 10.91 11.73 -4.13
C LYS A 96 10.96 12.22 -5.55
N TYR A 97 10.45 11.43 -6.48
CA TYR A 97 10.36 11.78 -7.89
C TYR A 97 8.90 11.78 -8.31
N SER A 98 8.51 12.75 -9.10
CA SER A 98 7.18 12.82 -9.70
C SER A 98 7.31 12.84 -11.22
N GLY A 99 6.40 12.16 -11.90
CA GLY A 99 6.45 12.09 -13.35
C GLY A 99 5.30 11.30 -13.93
N THR A 100 5.57 10.64 -15.05
CA THR A 100 4.57 9.87 -15.79
C THR A 100 5.09 8.46 -16.01
N ALA A 101 4.18 7.50 -15.95
CA ALA A 101 4.42 6.12 -16.33
C ALA A 101 3.57 5.72 -17.54
N SER A 102 4.16 4.94 -18.44
CA SER A 102 3.49 4.20 -19.49
C SER A 102 3.34 2.75 -19.05
N VAL A 103 2.10 2.27 -18.95
CA VAL A 103 1.79 0.88 -18.55
C VAL A 103 1.09 0.21 -19.71
N THR A 104 1.73 -0.80 -20.29
CA THR A 104 1.11 -1.66 -21.31
C THR A 104 0.76 -3.00 -20.69
N VAL A 105 -0.49 -3.42 -20.82
CA VAL A 105 -0.99 -4.69 -20.28
C VAL A 105 -1.48 -5.57 -21.44
N ASP A 106 -0.91 -6.77 -21.54
CA ASP A 106 -1.37 -7.83 -22.41
C ASP A 106 -2.29 -8.75 -21.61
N VAL A 107 -3.53 -8.89 -22.05
CA VAL A 107 -4.56 -9.70 -21.42
C VAL A 107 -4.64 -11.05 -22.11
N TYR A 108 -4.71 -12.11 -21.30
CA TYR A 108 -4.85 -13.48 -21.74
C TYR A 108 -6.12 -14.10 -21.16
N ASP A 109 -6.74 -14.97 -21.96
CA ASP A 109 -7.88 -15.77 -21.56
C ASP A 109 -7.58 -17.27 -21.67
N TYR A 110 -8.40 -18.08 -21.00
CA TYR A 110 -8.31 -19.55 -20.99
C TYR A 110 -9.59 -20.16 -21.56
N CYS A 111 -10.21 -19.48 -22.53
CA CYS A 111 -11.56 -19.76 -23.01
C CYS A 111 -11.62 -20.83 -24.10
N THR A 112 -10.47 -21.39 -24.43
CA THR A 112 -10.32 -22.49 -25.38
C THR A 112 -10.80 -23.80 -24.74
N THR A 113 -11.29 -24.72 -25.57
CA THR A 113 -11.81 -26.01 -25.08
C THR A 113 -10.75 -26.89 -24.41
N ASP A 114 -9.48 -26.66 -24.73
CA ASP A 114 -8.33 -27.35 -24.14
C ASP A 114 -7.75 -26.60 -22.92
N GLY A 115 -8.33 -25.46 -22.53
CA GLY A 115 -7.85 -24.62 -21.44
C GLY A 115 -6.49 -23.97 -21.72
N SER A 116 -6.07 -23.91 -22.98
CA SER A 116 -4.85 -23.23 -23.38
C SER A 116 -4.96 -21.72 -23.19
N ARG A 117 -3.87 -21.11 -22.72
CA ARG A 117 -3.72 -19.66 -22.60
C ARG A 117 -3.71 -19.02 -23.99
N ARG A 118 -4.56 -18.02 -24.21
CA ARG A 118 -4.69 -17.30 -25.48
C ARG A 118 -4.60 -15.80 -25.24
N PHE A 119 -3.82 -15.11 -26.06
CA PHE A 119 -3.82 -13.64 -26.08
C PHE A 119 -5.20 -13.12 -26.50
N ALA A 120 -5.77 -12.23 -25.69
CA ALA A 120 -7.07 -11.62 -25.92
C ALA A 120 -6.92 -10.19 -26.46
N GLN A 121 -6.19 -9.34 -25.76
CA GLN A 121 -6.01 -7.94 -26.12
C GLN A 121 -4.79 -7.31 -25.46
N SER A 122 -4.41 -6.11 -25.90
CA SER A 122 -3.36 -5.29 -25.30
C SER A 122 -3.84 -3.85 -25.20
N GLU A 123 -3.57 -3.19 -24.08
CA GLU A 123 -3.89 -1.78 -23.88
C GLU A 123 -2.74 -1.05 -23.20
N THR A 124 -2.60 0.24 -23.52
CA THR A 124 -1.55 1.10 -22.98
C THR A 124 -2.17 2.32 -22.30
N TYR A 125 -1.68 2.61 -21.11
CA TYR A 125 -2.10 3.71 -20.26
C TYR A 125 -0.92 4.65 -20.01
N SER A 126 -1.19 5.95 -19.94
CA SER A 126 -0.23 6.96 -19.49
C SER A 126 -0.81 7.61 -18.24
N LEU A 127 -0.14 7.42 -17.11
CA LEU A 127 -0.65 7.75 -15.78
C LEU A 127 0.39 8.57 -15.00
N ASP A 128 -0.07 9.46 -14.13
CA ASP A 128 0.80 10.15 -13.18
C ASP A 128 1.43 9.13 -12.22
N ALA A 129 2.70 9.33 -11.87
CA ALA A 129 3.44 8.40 -11.03
C ALA A 129 4.36 9.12 -10.05
N THR A 130 4.54 8.50 -8.88
CA THR A 130 5.46 8.95 -7.84
C THR A 130 6.36 7.80 -7.40
N LEU A 131 7.64 8.10 -7.22
CA LEU A 131 8.63 7.19 -6.65
C LEU A 131 9.20 7.82 -5.38
N ASP A 132 9.02 7.14 -4.25
CA ASP A 132 9.58 7.52 -2.95
C ASP A 132 10.68 6.51 -2.55
N LEU A 133 11.86 7.03 -2.21
CA LEU A 133 13.00 6.26 -1.71
C LEU A 133 13.27 6.64 -0.25
N GLY A 134 13.25 5.66 0.64
CA GLY A 134 13.46 5.86 2.06
C GLY A 134 14.60 5.03 2.61
N GLU A 135 14.90 5.20 3.90
CA GLU A 135 15.78 4.29 4.63
C GLU A 135 15.21 2.84 4.54
N PRO A 136 16.06 1.79 4.59
CA PRO A 136 15.60 0.41 4.67
C PRO A 136 14.64 0.21 5.84
N ARG A 137 13.51 -0.47 5.63
CA ARG A 137 12.48 -0.62 6.68
C ARG A 137 12.91 -1.65 7.72
N GLY A 138 12.52 -1.42 8.98
CA GLY A 138 12.71 -2.38 10.07
C GLY A 138 11.41 -2.76 10.74
N GLY A 139 11.33 -3.99 11.24
CA GLY A 139 10.18 -4.56 11.95
C GLY A 139 10.57 -5.89 12.60
N GLY A 140 10.04 -6.18 13.79
CA GLY A 140 10.25 -7.49 14.45
C GLY A 140 11.71 -7.77 14.81
N GLY A 141 12.51 -6.72 15.00
CA GLY A 141 13.96 -6.84 15.23
C GLY A 141 14.79 -7.11 13.97
N GLU A 142 14.16 -7.15 12.79
CA GLU A 142 14.80 -7.30 11.49
C GLU A 142 14.83 -5.96 10.74
N THR A 143 15.67 -5.90 9.70
CA THR A 143 15.79 -4.76 8.79
C THR A 143 15.93 -5.29 7.38
N GLU A 144 15.24 -4.66 6.44
CA GLU A 144 15.27 -4.98 5.02
C GLU A 144 16.71 -4.92 4.50
N ALA A 145 17.10 -5.92 3.70
CA ALA A 145 18.46 -6.01 3.15
C ALA A 145 18.70 -5.07 1.95
N ASN A 146 17.63 -4.48 1.40
CA ASN A 146 17.70 -3.58 0.27
C ASN A 146 18.46 -2.30 0.61
N PRO A 147 19.13 -1.67 -0.37
CA PRO A 147 19.89 -0.43 -0.16
C PRO A 147 19.02 0.77 0.29
N PHE A 148 17.71 0.71 0.01
CA PHE A 148 16.70 1.66 0.42
C PHE A 148 15.33 0.97 0.41
N SER A 149 14.34 1.58 1.06
CA SER A 149 12.95 1.21 0.83
C SER A 149 12.42 1.94 -0.40
N LEU A 150 11.66 1.24 -1.24
CA LEU A 150 11.07 1.76 -2.47
C LEU A 150 9.55 1.71 -2.37
N LEU A 151 8.91 2.82 -2.73
CA LEU A 151 7.48 2.92 -2.97
C LEU A 151 7.24 3.60 -4.31
N LEU A 152 6.79 2.84 -5.30
CA LEU A 152 6.31 3.37 -6.58
C LEU A 152 4.78 3.28 -6.60
N ALA A 153 4.12 4.39 -6.92
CA ALA A 153 2.69 4.44 -7.14
C ALA A 153 2.39 5.07 -8.50
N VAL A 154 1.55 4.41 -9.29
CA VAL A 154 1.18 4.79 -10.66
C VAL A 154 -0.34 4.85 -10.76
N GLY A 155 -0.87 6.02 -11.13
CA GLY A 155 -2.30 6.27 -11.21
C GLY A 155 -3.02 6.19 -9.87
N GLN A 156 -4.34 6.30 -9.91
CA GLN A 156 -5.17 6.10 -8.72
C GLN A 156 -5.47 4.61 -8.50
N PRO A 157 -5.55 4.11 -7.26
CA PRO A 157 -5.82 2.69 -6.98
C PRO A 157 -7.14 2.12 -7.52
N SER A 158 -8.03 2.94 -8.10
CA SER A 158 -9.26 2.48 -8.75
C SER A 158 -9.21 2.52 -10.27
N GLU A 159 -8.14 3.06 -10.86
CA GLU A 159 -7.97 3.20 -12.32
C GLU A 159 -7.42 1.91 -12.94
N ALA A 160 -7.83 1.65 -14.18
CA ALA A 160 -7.24 0.58 -14.99
C ALA A 160 -5.79 0.95 -15.36
N GLY A 161 -4.89 -0.02 -15.27
CA GLY A 161 -3.46 0.18 -15.51
C GLY A 161 -2.71 0.81 -14.34
N ALA A 162 -3.40 1.17 -13.24
CA ALA A 162 -2.72 1.64 -12.04
C ALA A 162 -1.88 0.51 -11.42
N LEU A 163 -0.74 0.88 -10.85
CA LEU A 163 0.26 -0.07 -10.38
C LEU A 163 0.90 0.45 -9.09
N SER A 164 1.20 -0.45 -8.15
CA SER A 164 1.96 -0.12 -6.95
C SER A 164 3.08 -1.12 -6.75
N PHE A 165 4.30 -0.64 -6.50
CA PHE A 165 5.42 -1.46 -6.03
C PHE A 165 5.91 -1.01 -4.66
N TRP A 166 6.10 -1.98 -3.78
CA TRP A 166 6.56 -1.81 -2.41
C TRP A 166 7.71 -2.78 -2.18
N SER A 167 8.92 -2.28 -1.88
CA SER A 167 10.07 -3.15 -1.60
C SER A 167 9.88 -3.98 -0.33
N SER A 168 9.22 -3.41 0.68
CA SER A 168 8.92 -4.05 1.95
C SER A 168 7.68 -3.45 2.62
N ALA A 169 7.18 -4.08 3.69
CA ALA A 169 6.15 -3.54 4.59
C ALA A 169 6.28 -4.16 5.98
N VAL A 170 5.76 -3.48 7.01
CA VAL A 170 5.68 -4.03 8.36
C VAL A 170 4.23 -4.42 8.62
N GLY A 171 3.97 -5.73 8.68
CA GLY A 171 2.66 -6.28 8.97
C GLY A 171 2.38 -6.25 10.47
N THR A 172 1.28 -5.62 10.86
CA THR A 172 0.79 -5.63 12.27
C THR A 172 -0.21 -6.76 12.56
N GLY A 173 -0.48 -7.59 11.55
CA GLY A 173 -1.31 -8.78 11.60
C GLY A 173 -1.37 -9.46 10.23
N SER A 174 -1.49 -10.78 10.24
CA SER A 174 -1.56 -11.64 9.04
C SER A 174 -2.73 -12.63 9.14
N ALA A 175 -3.13 -13.21 8.01
CA ALA A 175 -4.12 -14.29 7.99
C ALA A 175 -3.68 -15.51 8.84
N GLN A 176 -2.37 -15.71 9.03
CA GLN A 176 -1.83 -16.79 9.84
C GLN A 176 -1.98 -16.52 11.34
N ASP A 177 -1.92 -15.26 11.78
CA ASP A 177 -2.20 -14.88 13.16
C ASP A 177 -3.66 -15.21 13.51
N LEU A 178 -4.57 -14.98 12.57
CA LEU A 178 -6.00 -15.33 12.70
C LEU A 178 -6.23 -16.85 12.72
N ALA A 179 -5.32 -17.65 12.15
CA ALA A 179 -5.36 -19.11 12.20
C ALA A 179 -4.77 -19.68 13.51
N GLY A 180 -4.42 -18.83 14.49
CA GLY A 180 -3.91 -19.25 15.80
C GLY A 180 -2.40 -19.49 15.85
N ASN A 181 -1.65 -19.00 14.85
CA ASN A 181 -0.19 -19.00 14.85
C ASN A 181 0.32 -17.57 15.14
N PRO A 182 0.33 -17.12 16.40
CA PRO A 182 0.75 -15.76 16.72
C PRO A 182 2.23 -15.56 16.36
N ARG A 183 2.49 -14.63 15.43
CA ARG A 183 3.83 -14.15 15.07
C ARG A 183 4.22 -12.91 15.88
N ASP A 184 5.43 -12.40 15.62
CA ASP A 184 5.84 -11.08 16.07
C ASP A 184 4.85 -10.02 15.51
N PRO A 185 4.30 -9.12 16.35
CA PRO A 185 3.35 -8.10 15.91
C PRO A 185 3.93 -7.06 14.93
N ASP A 186 5.23 -7.06 14.64
CA ASP A 186 5.86 -6.16 13.68
C ASP A 186 6.60 -6.95 12.59
N LEU A 187 5.98 -7.97 12.01
CA LEU A 187 6.63 -8.79 10.97
C LEU A 187 7.04 -7.95 9.76
N LEU A 188 8.34 -7.89 9.49
CA LEU A 188 8.87 -7.31 8.26
C LEU A 188 8.62 -8.27 7.09
N LEU A 189 7.92 -7.78 6.08
CA LEU A 189 7.65 -8.44 4.80
C LEU A 189 8.53 -7.77 3.75
N THR A 190 9.38 -8.51 3.06
CA THR A 190 10.26 -7.99 2.01
C THR A 190 9.86 -8.63 0.69
N TYR A 191 9.38 -7.83 -0.26
CA TYR A 191 8.82 -8.31 -1.51
C TYR A 191 9.86 -8.36 -2.64
N TRP A 192 10.81 -7.43 -2.63
CA TRP A 192 11.80 -7.27 -3.68
C TRP A 192 13.20 -7.51 -3.13
N GLU A 193 14.06 -8.13 -3.94
CA GLU A 193 15.50 -8.01 -3.81
C GLU A 193 15.97 -6.89 -4.76
N LEU A 194 16.51 -5.82 -4.20
CA LEU A 194 16.98 -4.64 -4.92
C LEU A 194 18.50 -4.51 -4.83
N GLU A 195 19.12 -4.22 -5.96
CA GLU A 195 20.54 -3.87 -6.06
C GLU A 195 20.67 -2.45 -6.63
N TRP A 196 21.58 -1.66 -6.07
CA TRP A 196 21.90 -0.34 -6.59
C TRP A 196 23.41 -0.13 -6.64
N SER A 197 23.91 0.35 -7.77
CA SER A 197 25.32 0.68 -7.97
C SER A 197 25.46 1.84 -8.96
N ASP A 198 26.14 2.90 -8.55
CA ASP A 198 26.50 4.05 -9.40
C ASP A 198 25.33 4.59 -10.24
N GLY A 199 24.16 4.74 -9.62
CA GLY A 199 22.96 5.26 -10.26
C GLY A 199 22.15 4.22 -11.05
N GLN A 200 22.62 2.98 -11.17
CA GLN A 200 21.87 1.89 -11.76
C GLN A 200 21.11 1.12 -10.66
N LEU A 201 19.80 0.92 -10.86
CA LEU A 201 18.93 0.07 -10.06
C LEU A 201 18.56 -1.18 -10.86
N SER A 202 18.55 -2.33 -10.18
CA SER A 202 17.95 -3.57 -10.66
C SER A 202 17.26 -4.29 -9.50
N GLY A 203 16.27 -5.11 -9.80
CA GLY A 203 15.58 -5.87 -8.78
C GLY A 203 14.62 -6.92 -9.31
N VAL A 204 14.28 -7.86 -8.44
CA VAL A 204 13.34 -8.95 -8.70
C VAL A 204 12.37 -9.09 -7.54
N LEU A 205 11.08 -9.26 -7.86
CA LEU A 205 10.07 -9.58 -6.87
C LEU A 205 10.20 -11.04 -6.49
N THR A 206 10.54 -11.32 -5.23
CA THR A 206 10.84 -12.65 -4.72
C THR A 206 9.70 -13.26 -3.92
N ASP A 207 8.87 -12.45 -3.27
CA ASP A 207 7.69 -12.92 -2.55
C ASP A 207 6.56 -11.89 -2.63
N PRO A 208 5.40 -12.22 -3.25
CA PRO A 208 4.26 -11.31 -3.27
C PRO A 208 3.48 -11.28 -1.94
N HIS A 209 3.83 -12.13 -0.97
CA HIS A 209 3.18 -12.29 0.35
C HIS A 209 1.66 -12.50 0.26
N THR A 210 1.24 -13.28 -0.74
CA THR A 210 -0.17 -13.67 -0.91
C THR A 210 -0.63 -14.65 0.16
N GLU A 211 0.27 -15.49 0.71
CA GLU A 211 -0.02 -16.41 1.81
C GLU A 211 -0.28 -15.68 3.14
N GLU A 212 0.40 -14.56 3.38
CA GLU A 212 0.16 -13.65 4.50
C GLU A 212 -1.12 -12.81 4.33
N ALA A 213 -1.70 -12.81 3.13
CA ALA A 213 -2.77 -11.91 2.70
C ALA A 213 -2.39 -10.42 2.75
N VAL A 214 -1.10 -10.10 2.49
CA VAL A 214 -0.57 -8.73 2.49
C VAL A 214 0.08 -8.45 1.12
N ALA A 215 -0.68 -8.60 0.05
CA ALA A 215 -0.21 -8.26 -1.30
C ALA A 215 -0.25 -6.74 -1.51
N LEU A 216 0.92 -6.10 -1.66
CA LEU A 216 1.07 -4.66 -1.89
C LEU A 216 1.64 -4.33 -3.28
N ASN A 217 2.21 -5.33 -3.95
CA ASN A 217 2.67 -5.22 -5.33
C ASN A 217 1.51 -5.62 -6.25
N LEU A 218 0.80 -4.61 -6.76
CA LEU A 218 -0.50 -4.78 -7.39
C LEU A 218 -0.54 -4.13 -8.78
N LEU A 219 -1.24 -4.79 -9.70
CA LEU A 219 -1.70 -4.23 -10.97
C LEU A 219 -3.23 -4.17 -10.93
N ASN A 220 -3.80 -2.99 -11.17
CA ASN A 220 -5.23 -2.79 -11.21
C ASN A 220 -5.78 -2.96 -12.62
N TRP A 221 -6.74 -3.86 -12.79
CA TRP A 221 -7.30 -4.18 -14.09
C TRP A 221 -8.81 -4.45 -14.03
N PRO A 222 -9.59 -4.04 -15.05
CA PRO A 222 -11.00 -4.42 -15.13
C PRO A 222 -11.16 -5.94 -15.22
N SER A 223 -12.00 -6.50 -14.36
CA SER A 223 -12.32 -7.93 -14.40
C SER A 223 -13.61 -8.16 -15.18
N PRO A 224 -13.68 -9.13 -16.10
CA PRO A 224 -14.90 -9.41 -16.85
C PRO A 224 -16.04 -9.86 -15.93
N LEU A 225 -17.28 -9.41 -16.20
CA LEU A 225 -18.45 -9.86 -15.43
C LEU A 225 -18.67 -11.36 -15.51
N VAL A 226 -18.39 -11.92 -16.69
CA VAL A 226 -18.45 -13.35 -16.97
C VAL A 226 -17.20 -13.71 -17.75
N ALA A 227 -16.35 -14.54 -17.16
CA ALA A 227 -15.16 -15.06 -17.83
C ALA A 227 -15.54 -15.63 -19.20
N CYS A 228 -14.72 -15.33 -20.22
CA CYS A 228 -14.91 -15.77 -21.60
C CYS A 228 -16.14 -15.22 -22.33
N ARG A 229 -16.85 -14.24 -21.76
CA ARG A 229 -18.05 -13.65 -22.36
C ARG A 229 -17.98 -12.11 -22.29
N PRO A 230 -17.08 -11.48 -23.06
CA PRO A 230 -16.86 -10.04 -23.00
C PRO A 230 -18.10 -9.23 -23.40
N GLU A 231 -19.08 -9.83 -24.07
CA GLU A 231 -20.34 -9.17 -24.41
C GLU A 231 -21.19 -8.79 -23.18
N PHE A 232 -20.91 -9.36 -22.00
CA PHE A 232 -21.55 -8.95 -20.76
C PHE A 232 -20.85 -7.77 -20.09
N GLY A 233 -19.70 -7.33 -20.61
CA GLY A 233 -18.90 -6.23 -20.07
C GLY A 233 -18.06 -6.61 -18.87
N ASP A 234 -17.47 -5.59 -18.25
CA ASP A 234 -16.54 -5.71 -17.14
C ASP A 234 -17.12 -5.11 -15.85
N MET A 235 -16.62 -5.59 -14.71
CA MET A 235 -16.87 -4.94 -13.43
C MET A 235 -16.27 -3.52 -13.46
N PRO A 236 -16.98 -2.51 -12.94
CA PRO A 236 -16.47 -1.15 -12.92
C PRO A 236 -15.29 -1.02 -11.95
N GLY A 237 -14.28 -0.25 -12.36
CA GLY A 237 -13.06 0.00 -11.58
C GLY A 237 -11.95 -1.01 -11.87
N GLY A 238 -10.71 -0.61 -11.61
CA GLY A 238 -9.56 -1.52 -11.60
C GLY A 238 -9.61 -2.40 -10.36
N PHE A 239 -9.66 -3.71 -10.55
CA PHE A 239 -9.55 -4.69 -9.47
C PHE A 239 -8.06 -5.00 -9.24
N PRO A 240 -7.61 -5.09 -7.98
CA PRO A 240 -6.21 -5.37 -7.69
C PRO A 240 -5.87 -6.82 -7.99
N HIS A 241 -4.88 -7.02 -8.85
CA HIS A 241 -4.25 -8.32 -9.10
C HIS A 241 -2.83 -8.30 -8.51
N ALA A 242 -2.51 -9.29 -7.69
CA ALA A 242 -1.15 -9.44 -7.17
C ALA A 242 -0.17 -9.75 -8.30
N VAL A 243 0.94 -9.00 -8.31
CA VAL A 243 2.06 -9.20 -9.22
C VAL A 243 2.78 -10.49 -8.84
N ALA A 244 3.19 -11.26 -9.84
CA ALA A 244 3.83 -12.55 -9.66
C ALA A 244 5.31 -12.41 -9.29
N GLU A 245 5.79 -13.40 -8.54
CA GLU A 245 7.22 -13.65 -8.33
C GLU A 245 7.97 -13.73 -9.68
N GLY A 246 9.19 -13.21 -9.69
CA GLY A 246 10.04 -13.14 -10.89
C GLY A 246 9.81 -11.90 -11.75
N THR A 247 8.88 -11.02 -11.37
CA THR A 247 8.77 -9.67 -11.97
C THR A 247 10.08 -8.92 -11.78
N THR A 248 10.58 -8.29 -12.85
CA THR A 248 11.84 -7.53 -12.82
C THR A 248 11.59 -6.03 -12.81
N LEU A 249 12.50 -5.28 -12.20
CA LEU A 249 12.55 -3.82 -12.16
C LEU A 249 13.98 -3.38 -12.45
N ASP A 250 14.18 -2.55 -13.46
CA ASP A 250 15.50 -2.09 -13.89
C ASP A 250 15.45 -0.62 -14.28
N GLY A 251 16.51 0.13 -14.00
CA GLY A 251 16.54 1.53 -14.41
C GLY A 251 17.67 2.34 -13.81
N THR A 252 17.59 3.66 -13.98
CA THR A 252 18.55 4.61 -13.41
C THR A 252 17.89 5.50 -12.39
N VAL A 253 18.56 5.74 -11.27
CA VAL A 253 18.09 6.60 -10.17
C VAL A 253 19.29 7.34 -9.59
N ASP A 254 19.23 8.67 -9.64
CA ASP A 254 20.23 9.56 -9.07
C ASP A 254 19.55 10.70 -8.28
N ALA A 255 20.32 11.68 -7.81
CA ALA A 255 19.81 12.75 -6.97
C ALA A 255 18.76 13.66 -7.65
N ASP A 256 18.73 13.69 -8.99
CA ASP A 256 17.97 14.64 -9.79
C ASP A 256 16.86 13.98 -10.62
N SER A 257 17.00 12.69 -10.95
CA SER A 257 16.06 11.98 -11.83
C SER A 257 15.95 10.49 -11.57
N ALA A 258 14.84 9.91 -12.00
CA ALA A 258 14.60 8.48 -11.99
C ALA A 258 13.94 8.02 -13.30
N SER A 259 14.45 6.95 -13.87
CA SER A 259 13.91 6.28 -15.06
C SER A 259 13.87 4.79 -14.79
N LEU A 260 12.67 4.21 -14.66
CA LEU A 260 12.48 2.81 -14.29
C LEU A 260 11.71 2.07 -15.37
N THR A 261 12.02 0.80 -15.55
CA THR A 261 11.28 -0.13 -16.39
C THR A 261 10.99 -1.39 -15.59
N ALA A 262 9.83 -2.00 -15.82
CA ALA A 262 9.48 -3.25 -15.15
C ALA A 262 8.70 -4.15 -16.10
N GLN A 263 8.87 -5.45 -15.92
CA GLN A 263 8.15 -6.45 -16.68
C GLN A 263 7.77 -7.61 -15.77
N GLY A 264 6.53 -8.06 -15.88
CA GLY A 264 6.04 -9.19 -15.11
C GLY A 264 4.66 -9.62 -15.53
N SER A 265 4.06 -10.44 -14.67
CA SER A 265 2.69 -10.92 -14.83
C SER A 265 1.95 -10.86 -13.50
N THR A 266 0.65 -11.11 -13.53
CA THR A 266 -0.11 -11.40 -12.32
C THR A 266 0.06 -12.86 -11.90
N GLY A 267 -0.20 -13.17 -10.63
CA GLY A 267 -0.04 -14.52 -10.08
C GLY A 267 -0.94 -15.58 -10.73
N ASP A 268 -2.04 -15.17 -11.35
CA ASP A 268 -2.95 -16.04 -12.12
C ASP A 268 -2.55 -16.17 -13.61
N GLY A 269 -1.52 -15.45 -14.06
CA GLY A 269 -1.03 -15.45 -15.44
C GLY A 269 -1.98 -14.81 -16.47
N GLN A 270 -3.08 -14.19 -16.03
CA GLN A 270 -4.05 -13.57 -16.93
C GLN A 270 -3.55 -12.27 -17.52
N LEU A 271 -2.70 -11.53 -16.80
CA LEU A 271 -2.16 -10.26 -17.23
C LEU A 271 -0.64 -10.36 -17.31
N GLU A 272 -0.06 -9.92 -18.42
CA GLU A 272 1.35 -9.54 -18.51
C GLU A 272 1.44 -8.04 -18.65
N PHE A 273 2.43 -7.41 -18.02
CA PHE A 273 2.60 -5.98 -18.11
C PHE A 273 4.04 -5.58 -18.43
N ARG A 274 4.15 -4.42 -19.07
CA ARG A 274 5.38 -3.67 -19.30
C ARG A 274 5.16 -2.26 -18.79
N PHE A 275 6.10 -1.77 -18.02
CA PHE A 275 6.05 -0.47 -17.36
C PHE A 275 7.30 0.33 -17.72
N GLU A 276 7.12 1.61 -17.99
CA GLU A 276 8.20 2.59 -18.18
C GLU A 276 7.82 3.86 -17.41
N PHE A 277 8.70 4.33 -16.53
CA PHE A 277 8.52 5.56 -15.75
C PHE A 277 9.68 6.49 -15.98
N SER A 278 9.38 7.78 -16.02
CA SER A 278 10.36 8.85 -15.95
C SER A 278 9.87 9.94 -15.01
N GLY A 279 10.71 10.37 -14.07
CA GLY A 279 10.41 11.45 -13.13
C GLY A 279 11.66 12.19 -12.66
N SER A 280 11.42 13.33 -12.01
CA SER A 280 12.43 14.21 -11.39
C SER A 280 11.92 14.77 -10.07
#